data_AF-A0A355T9P7-F1
#
_entry.id   AF-A0A355T9P7-F1
#
_cell.length_a   1.000
_cell.length_b   1.000
_cell.length_c   1.000
_cell.angle_alpha   90.00
_cell.angle_beta   90.00
_cell.angle_gamma   90.00
#
_symmetry.space_group_name_H-M   'P 1'
#
loop_
_entity.id
_entity.type
_entity.pdbx_description
1 polymer ?
#
loop_
_entity_poly.entity_id
_entity_poly.type
_entity_poly.pdbx_seq_one_letter_code
_entity_poly.pdbx_strand_id
1 'polypeptide(L)'
;MSKTTKQMLGELGEKLVVKRCRCPKCKRERTLRLLPKNFKCADVVCDFCGYLAQVKTSSVSDITVPPKKLISAAWKPQEERMKAGIYFPLFLVLVNDRAKAVYYLSADLQSPEMFIKRKPLSSTARRAGWLGFYYDLEAVEEALVRLI
;
A
#
# COMPACT_ATOMS: atom_id res chain seq x y z
N MET A 1 8.75 6.67 -22.15
CA MET A 1 8.78 5.26 -21.68
C MET A 1 7.36 4.80 -21.42
N SER A 2 6.95 3.63 -21.94
CA SER A 2 5.65 3.03 -21.65
C SER A 2 5.59 2.51 -20.22
N LYS A 3 4.40 2.56 -19.59
CA LYS A 3 4.19 2.03 -18.24
C LYS A 3 4.10 0.50 -18.30
N THR A 4 4.68 -0.17 -17.30
CA THR A 4 4.50 -1.61 -17.11
C THR A 4 3.10 -1.93 -16.58
N THR A 5 2.63 -3.16 -16.78
CA THR A 5 1.34 -3.64 -16.23
C THR A 5 1.25 -3.44 -14.72
N LYS A 6 2.36 -3.63 -13.98
CA LYS A 6 2.40 -3.41 -12.52
C LYS A 6 2.27 -1.93 -12.14
N GLN A 7 2.84 -1.02 -12.94
CA GLN A 7 2.66 0.42 -12.73
C GLN A 7 1.22 0.84 -13.02
N MET A 8 0.62 0.32 -14.09
CA MET A 8 -0.80 0.58 -14.40
C MET A 8 -1.73 0.06 -13.31
N LEU A 9 -1.42 -1.12 -12.75
CA LEU A 9 -2.16 -1.71 -11.62
C LEU A 9 -2.07 -0.83 -10.37
N GLY A 10 -0.88 -0.33 -10.03
CA GLY A 10 -0.70 0.59 -8.89
C GLY A 10 -1.51 1.87 -9.05
N GLU A 11 -1.41 2.53 -10.21
CA GLU A 11 -2.15 3.76 -10.52
C GLU A 11 -3.67 3.55 -10.50
N LEU A 12 -4.15 2.35 -10.88
CA LEU A 12 -5.56 2.02 -10.81
C LEU A 12 -6.07 2.03 -9.36
N GLY A 13 -5.34 1.41 -8.43
CA GLY A 13 -5.74 1.40 -7.02
C GLY A 13 -5.64 2.76 -6.36
N GLU A 14 -4.57 3.51 -6.65
CA GLU A 14 -4.40 4.90 -6.19
C GLU A 14 -5.60 5.78 -6.59
N LYS A 15 -6.01 5.71 -7.87
CA LYS A 15 -7.18 6.43 -8.39
C LYS A 15 -8.48 5.95 -7.75
N LEU A 16 -8.63 4.64 -7.51
CA LEU A 16 -9.82 4.10 -6.87
C LEU A 16 -9.97 4.63 -5.44
N VAL A 17 -8.89 4.61 -4.66
CA VAL A 17 -8.87 5.12 -3.27
C VAL A 17 -9.24 6.60 -3.25
N VAL A 18 -8.58 7.43 -4.06
CA VAL A 18 -8.89 8.88 -4.15
C VAL A 18 -10.35 9.14 -4.53
N LYS A 19 -10.89 8.35 -5.47
CA LYS A 19 -12.26 8.55 -5.98
C LYS A 19 -13.34 8.07 -5.01
N ARG A 20 -13.10 7.00 -4.25
CA ARG A 20 -14.16 6.29 -3.53
C ARG A 20 -14.03 6.31 -2.01
N CYS A 21 -12.84 6.52 -1.46
CA CYS A 21 -12.64 6.47 -0.01
C CYS A 21 -12.80 7.85 0.65
N ARG A 22 -13.38 7.85 1.85
CA ARG A 22 -13.35 9.01 2.76
C ARG A 22 -12.00 9.04 3.48
N CYS A 23 -11.56 10.20 3.96
CA CYS A 23 -10.37 10.26 4.81
C CYS A 23 -10.62 9.50 6.14
N PRO A 24 -9.82 8.49 6.50
CA PRO A 24 -10.03 7.75 7.75
C PRO A 24 -9.82 8.60 9.00
N LYS A 25 -9.01 9.67 8.93
CA LYS A 25 -8.76 10.58 10.06
C LYS A 25 -9.90 11.58 10.27
N CYS A 26 -10.16 12.45 9.30
CA CYS A 26 -11.15 13.52 9.45
C CYS A 26 -12.57 13.16 8.97
N LYS A 27 -12.76 11.95 8.44
CA LYS A 27 -14.03 11.39 7.92
C LYS A 27 -14.65 12.15 6.73
N ARG A 28 -14.04 13.26 6.29
CA ARG A 28 -14.52 14.04 5.13
C ARG A 28 -14.36 13.26 3.83
N GLU A 29 -15.37 13.38 2.98
CA GLU A 29 -15.35 12.83 1.62
C GLU A 29 -14.54 13.71 0.66
N ARG A 30 -14.09 13.13 -0.45
CA ARG A 30 -13.48 13.86 -1.59
C ARG A 30 -12.28 14.76 -1.22
N THR A 31 -11.54 14.43 -0.16
CA THR A 31 -10.35 15.17 0.29
C THR A 31 -9.04 14.42 0.00
N LEU A 32 -9.09 13.13 -0.34
CA LEU A 32 -7.88 12.39 -0.69
C LEU A 32 -7.35 12.85 -2.06
N ARG A 33 -6.04 13.02 -2.16
CA ARG A 33 -5.29 13.44 -3.36
C ARG A 33 -4.07 12.56 -3.51
N LEU A 34 -3.61 12.38 -4.75
CA LEU A 34 -2.36 11.69 -5.04
C LEU A 34 -1.18 12.56 -4.64
N LEU A 35 -0.18 11.95 -4.00
CA LEU A 35 1.12 12.57 -3.81
C LEU A 35 1.94 12.54 -5.11
N PRO A 36 2.99 13.36 -5.22
CA PRO A 36 3.92 13.28 -6.35
C PRO A 36 4.52 11.88 -6.50
N LYS A 37 4.84 11.49 -7.73
CA LYS A 37 5.50 10.20 -8.00
C LYS A 37 6.81 10.08 -7.21
N ASN A 38 7.10 8.86 -6.76
CA ASN A 38 8.27 8.53 -5.95
C ASN A 38 8.30 9.17 -4.55
N PHE A 39 7.18 9.72 -4.07
CA PHE A 39 7.05 10.07 -2.66
C PHE A 39 7.29 8.82 -1.81
N LYS A 40 8.13 8.94 -0.78
CA LYS A 40 8.58 7.78 -0.01
C LYS A 40 7.49 7.36 0.97
N CYS A 41 7.12 6.08 0.93
CA CYS A 41 6.26 5.39 1.90
C CYS A 41 4.79 5.84 1.99
N ALA A 42 4.36 6.85 1.23
CA ALA A 42 2.95 7.25 1.13
C ALA A 42 2.60 7.59 -0.31
N ASP A 43 1.34 7.35 -0.67
CA ASP A 43 0.82 7.52 -2.04
C ASP A 43 -0.31 8.55 -2.09
N VAL A 44 -1.04 8.75 -0.98
CA VAL A 44 -2.16 9.71 -0.90
C VAL A 44 -2.04 10.62 0.32
N VAL A 45 -2.59 11.83 0.18
CA VAL A 45 -2.73 12.83 1.23
C VAL A 45 -4.18 13.33 1.31
N CYS A 46 -4.69 13.62 2.50
CA CYS A 46 -5.91 14.39 2.69
C CYS A 46 -5.57 15.88 2.65
N ASP A 47 -6.09 16.60 1.64
CA ASP A 47 -5.86 18.04 1.47
C ASP A 47 -6.52 18.92 2.54
N PHE A 48 -7.37 18.34 3.40
CA PHE A 48 -8.00 19.02 4.53
C PHE A 48 -7.22 18.87 5.84
N CYS A 49 -6.82 17.64 6.22
CA CYS A 49 -6.24 17.38 7.55
C CYS A 49 -4.79 16.88 7.53
N GLY A 50 -4.14 16.84 6.36
CA GLY A 50 -2.75 16.39 6.20
C GLY A 50 -2.54 14.89 6.44
N TYR A 51 -3.60 14.09 6.56
CA TYR A 51 -3.49 12.65 6.70
C TYR A 51 -2.75 12.02 5.51
N LEU A 52 -1.78 11.15 5.77
CA LEU A 52 -1.01 10.44 4.75
C LEU A 52 -1.32 8.94 4.83
N ALA A 53 -1.38 8.27 3.68
CA ALA A 53 -1.53 6.81 3.63
C ALA A 53 -0.82 6.22 2.43
N GLN A 54 -0.48 4.93 2.56
CA GLN A 54 0.04 4.12 1.48
C GLN A 54 -1.10 3.41 0.76
N VAL A 55 -0.98 3.23 -0.55
CA VAL A 55 -1.87 2.42 -1.37
C VAL A 55 -1.07 1.27 -1.97
N LYS A 56 -1.61 0.06 -1.88
CA LYS A 56 -1.07 -1.11 -2.56
C LYS A 56 -2.17 -1.85 -3.26
N THR A 57 -1.89 -2.30 -4.48
CA THR A 57 -2.86 -2.99 -5.31
C THR A 57 -2.38 -4.39 -5.62
N SER A 58 -3.24 -5.38 -5.43
CA SER A 58 -2.97 -6.79 -5.75
C SER A 58 -4.04 -7.34 -6.68
N SER A 59 -3.60 -8.10 -7.69
CA SER A 59 -4.49 -8.92 -8.50
C SER A 59 -4.71 -10.26 -7.80
N VAL A 60 -5.97 -10.61 -7.58
CA VAL A 60 -6.39 -11.81 -6.84
C VAL A 60 -7.50 -12.53 -7.59
N SER A 61 -7.75 -13.80 -7.28
CA SER A 61 -8.93 -14.53 -7.78
C SER A 61 -10.21 -14.08 -7.06
N ASP A 62 -10.13 -13.98 -5.73
CA ASP A 62 -11.23 -13.56 -4.86
C ASP A 62 -10.89 -12.22 -4.16
N ILE A 63 -11.72 -11.20 -4.39
CA ILE A 63 -11.55 -9.87 -3.77
C ILE A 63 -12.04 -9.82 -2.31
N THR A 64 -12.64 -10.89 -1.80
CA THR A 64 -13.08 -11.00 -0.41
C THR A 64 -11.98 -11.51 0.52
N VAL A 65 -10.87 -12.03 -0.03
CA VAL A 65 -9.77 -12.63 0.73
C VAL A 65 -8.48 -11.87 0.45
N PRO A 66 -7.98 -11.06 1.42
CA PRO A 66 -6.66 -10.45 1.32
C PRO A 66 -5.56 -11.49 1.13
N PRO A 67 -4.54 -11.23 0.29
CA PRO A 67 -3.41 -12.15 0.16
C PRO A 67 -2.59 -12.14 1.45
N LYS A 68 -2.15 -13.32 1.90
CA LYS A 68 -1.31 -13.46 3.12
C LYS A 68 -0.03 -12.63 3.09
N LYS A 69 0.57 -12.45 1.91
CA LYS A 69 1.79 -11.64 1.73
C LYS A 69 1.63 -10.67 0.57
N LEU A 70 2.14 -9.46 0.75
CA LEU A 70 2.06 -8.40 -0.25
C LEU A 70 3.45 -7.84 -0.55
N ILE A 71 3.88 -7.89 -1.82
CA ILE A 71 5.15 -7.29 -2.26
C ILE A 71 5.06 -5.77 -2.12
N SER A 72 6.09 -5.17 -1.54
CA SER A 72 6.20 -3.71 -1.43
C SER A 72 7.50 -3.18 -2.07
N ALA A 73 7.74 -1.88 -1.88
CA ALA A 73 8.83 -1.12 -2.47
C ALA A 73 10.15 -1.33 -1.73
N ALA A 74 11.02 -0.32 -1.73
CA ALA A 74 12.36 -0.40 -1.17
C ALA A 74 12.32 -0.55 0.36
N TRP A 75 13.16 -1.43 0.90
CA TRP A 75 13.26 -1.67 2.34
C TRP A 75 13.79 -0.46 3.10
N LYS A 76 14.87 0.16 2.62
CA LYS A 76 15.58 1.20 3.38
C LYS A 76 14.68 2.38 3.83
N PRO A 77 13.88 3.01 2.94
CA PRO A 77 12.95 4.05 3.39
C PRO A 77 11.91 3.57 4.39
N GLN A 78 11.43 2.32 4.25
CA GLN A 78 10.48 1.75 5.21
C GLN A 78 11.13 1.54 6.58
N GLU A 79 12.32 0.97 6.61
CA GLU A 79 13.10 0.75 7.84
C GLU A 79 13.39 2.06 8.57
N GLU A 80 13.78 3.11 7.84
CA GLU A 80 14.02 4.45 8.40
C GLU A 80 12.75 5.04 9.06
N ARG A 81 11.57 4.83 8.44
CA ARG A 81 10.29 5.29 9.01
C ARG A 81 9.91 4.52 10.25
N MET A 82 10.03 3.18 10.24
CA MET A 82 9.74 2.35 11.41
C MET A 82 10.67 2.67 12.58
N LYS A 83 11.98 2.87 12.33
CA LYS A 83 12.95 3.31 13.34
C LYS A 83 12.61 4.66 13.95
N ALA A 84 11.94 5.53 13.19
CA ALA A 84 11.43 6.81 13.67
C ALA A 84 10.03 6.71 14.32
N GLY A 85 9.47 5.51 14.47
CA GLY A 85 8.11 5.31 15.00
C GLY A 85 7.00 5.75 14.05
N ILE A 86 7.30 5.92 12.76
CA ILE A 86 6.36 6.42 11.76
C ILE A 86 5.82 5.24 10.94
N TYR A 87 4.51 5.00 11.08
CA TYR A 87 3.76 4.04 10.28
C TYR A 87 2.72 4.77 9.44
N PHE A 88 2.60 4.38 8.17
CA PHE A 88 1.57 4.91 7.29
C PHE A 88 0.42 3.91 7.21
N PRO A 89 -0.83 4.32 7.44
CA PRO A 89 -1.98 3.46 7.22
C PRO A 89 -1.99 2.92 5.78
N LEU A 90 -2.50 1.71 5.61
CA LEU A 90 -2.51 1.03 4.31
C LEU A 90 -3.93 0.96 3.76
N PHE A 91 -4.12 1.45 2.55
CA PHE A 91 -5.23 1.03 1.70
C PHE A 91 -4.77 -0.12 0.80
N LEU A 92 -5.35 -1.29 1.00
CA LEU A 92 -5.12 -2.47 0.18
C LEU A 92 -6.25 -2.60 -0.83
N VAL A 93 -5.92 -2.41 -2.10
CA VAL A 93 -6.86 -2.56 -3.21
C VAL A 93 -6.72 -3.96 -3.79
N LEU A 94 -7.80 -4.72 -3.78
CA LEU A 94 -7.86 -6.02 -4.43
C LEU A 94 -8.63 -5.89 -5.74
N VAL A 95 -8.08 -6.46 -6.82
CA VAL A 95 -8.72 -6.45 -8.12
C VAL A 95 -8.75 -7.84 -8.71
N ASN A 96 -9.87 -8.15 -9.37
CA ASN A 96 -9.96 -9.24 -10.33
C ASN A 96 -10.67 -8.72 -11.60
N ASP A 97 -10.95 -9.60 -12.55
CA ASP A 97 -11.52 -9.21 -13.85
C ASP A 97 -12.93 -8.59 -13.73
N ARG A 98 -13.66 -8.89 -12.65
CA ARG A 98 -15.06 -8.53 -12.47
C ARG A 98 -15.28 -7.41 -11.46
N ALA A 99 -14.42 -7.32 -10.45
CA ALA A 99 -14.69 -6.55 -9.25
C ALA A 99 -13.42 -5.97 -8.63
N LYS A 100 -13.64 -5.02 -7.72
CA LYS A 100 -12.58 -4.34 -6.95
C LYS A 100 -13.07 -4.19 -5.52
N ALA A 101 -12.19 -4.44 -4.56
CA ALA A 101 -12.42 -4.18 -3.14
C ALA A 101 -11.33 -3.25 -2.60
N VAL A 102 -11.66 -2.51 -1.54
CA VAL A 102 -10.67 -1.72 -0.81
C VAL A 102 -10.73 -2.11 0.65
N TYR A 103 -9.61 -2.58 1.18
CA TYR A 103 -9.38 -2.82 2.60
C TYR A 103 -8.54 -1.70 3.20
N TYR A 104 -8.69 -1.52 4.49
CA TYR A 104 -7.97 -0.54 5.27
C TYR A 104 -7.33 -1.17 6.49
N LEU A 105 -6.07 -0.82 6.74
CA LEU A 105 -5.34 -1.15 7.95
C LEU A 105 -4.86 0.15 8.61
N SER A 106 -5.28 0.39 9.85
CA SER A 106 -4.79 1.54 10.63
C SER A 106 -3.28 1.43 10.87
N ALA A 107 -2.59 2.57 11.02
CA ALA A 107 -1.20 2.57 11.44
C ALA A 107 -1.01 1.99 12.86
N ASP A 108 -2.00 2.20 13.75
CA ASP A 108 -1.93 1.75 15.15
C ASP A 108 -1.98 0.22 15.30
N LEU A 109 -2.42 -0.48 14.25
CA LEU A 109 -2.52 -1.94 14.20
C LEU A 109 -1.36 -2.56 13.41
N GLN A 110 -0.36 -1.75 13.03
CA GLN A 110 0.85 -2.22 12.37
C GLN A 110 1.95 -2.42 13.41
N SER A 111 2.68 -3.52 13.28
CA SER A 111 3.84 -3.83 14.12
C SER A 111 5.08 -4.03 13.24
N PRO A 112 6.31 -3.83 13.76
CA PRO A 112 7.53 -4.03 12.96
C PRO A 112 7.61 -5.41 12.29
N GLU A 113 7.09 -6.45 12.94
CA GLU A 113 7.18 -7.84 12.52
C GLU A 113 6.42 -8.10 11.21
N MET A 114 5.39 -7.31 10.91
CA MET A 114 4.67 -7.44 9.64
C MET A 114 5.51 -7.02 8.43
N PHE A 115 6.63 -6.32 8.63
CA PHE A 115 7.48 -5.81 7.56
C PHE A 115 8.68 -6.74 7.31
N ILE A 116 8.49 -7.73 6.44
CA ILE A 116 9.49 -8.78 6.19
C ILE A 116 10.49 -8.33 5.13
N LYS A 117 11.72 -8.01 5.56
CA LYS A 117 12.85 -7.71 4.69
C LYS A 117 13.17 -8.88 3.74
N ARG A 118 13.34 -8.59 2.45
CA ARG A 118 13.68 -9.60 1.43
C ARG A 118 15.19 -9.77 1.29
N LYS A 119 15.60 -10.83 0.57
CA LYS A 119 16.95 -10.90 0.00
C LYS A 119 17.08 -9.87 -1.14
N PRO A 120 18.28 -9.28 -1.34
CA PRO A 120 18.55 -8.44 -2.50
C PRO A 120 18.26 -9.17 -3.82
N LEU A 121 17.87 -8.42 -4.86
CA LEU A 121 17.75 -9.00 -6.20
C LEU A 121 19.12 -9.52 -6.70
N SER A 122 19.09 -10.58 -7.50
CA SER A 122 20.29 -11.22 -8.05
C SER A 122 21.14 -10.23 -8.86
N SER A 123 22.43 -10.55 -9.02
CA SER A 123 23.37 -9.81 -9.85
C SER A 123 22.92 -9.66 -11.31
N THR A 124 22.12 -10.60 -11.79
CA THR A 124 21.56 -10.62 -13.16
C THR A 124 20.27 -9.81 -13.31
N ALA A 125 19.66 -9.35 -12.22
CA ALA A 125 18.43 -8.58 -12.30
C ALA A 125 18.69 -7.15 -12.78
N ARG A 126 17.72 -6.55 -13.51
CA ARG A 126 17.79 -5.15 -13.95
C ARG A 126 18.11 -4.15 -12.83
N ARG A 127 17.67 -4.44 -11.60
CA ARG A 127 17.98 -3.67 -10.39
C ARG A 127 18.78 -4.54 -9.42
N ALA A 128 19.92 -5.07 -9.87
CA ALA A 128 20.80 -5.91 -9.06
C ALA A 128 21.07 -5.27 -7.69
N GLY A 129 21.03 -6.08 -6.63
CA GLY A 129 21.21 -5.60 -5.26
C GLY A 129 20.04 -4.81 -4.68
N TRP A 130 18.99 -4.49 -5.46
CA TRP A 130 17.82 -3.78 -4.93
C TRP A 130 17.14 -4.61 -3.84
N LEU A 131 16.85 -3.94 -2.73
CA LEU A 131 16.32 -4.57 -1.53
C LEU A 131 14.89 -4.10 -1.29
N GLY A 132 13.95 -5.05 -1.36
CA GLY A 132 12.55 -4.80 -1.06
C GLY A 132 12.09 -5.48 0.22
N PHE A 133 10.77 -5.46 0.44
CA PHE A 133 10.14 -6.15 1.56
C PHE A 133 8.76 -6.69 1.18
N TYR A 134 8.19 -7.52 2.07
CA TYR A 134 6.80 -7.91 2.06
C TYR A 134 6.07 -7.31 3.26
N TYR A 135 4.79 -6.99 3.09
CA TYR A 135 3.87 -7.02 4.22
C TYR A 135 3.48 -8.47 4.48
N ASP A 136 3.52 -8.88 5.74
CA ASP A 136 2.81 -10.03 6.27
C ASP A 136 1.41 -9.59 6.66
N LEU A 137 0.43 -9.92 5.82
CA LEU A 137 -0.96 -9.57 6.04
C LEU A 137 -1.71 -10.66 6.82
N GLU A 138 -1.17 -11.88 6.89
CA GLU A 138 -1.72 -12.95 7.73
C GLU A 138 -1.65 -12.56 9.21
N ALA A 139 -0.55 -11.93 9.63
CA ALA A 139 -0.37 -11.43 11.00
C ALA A 139 -1.36 -10.33 11.41
N VAL A 140 -2.05 -9.70 10.46
CA VAL A 140 -2.97 -8.57 10.68
C VAL A 140 -4.32 -8.77 9.98
N GLU A 141 -4.68 -10.01 9.65
CA GLU A 141 -5.87 -10.30 8.85
C GLU A 141 -7.14 -9.78 9.52
N GLU A 142 -7.28 -10.00 10.83
CA GLU A 142 -8.43 -9.53 11.62
C GLU A 142 -8.51 -8.00 11.74
N ALA A 143 -7.39 -7.29 11.53
CA ALA A 143 -7.33 -5.84 11.56
C ALA A 143 -7.67 -5.17 10.22
N LEU A 144 -7.76 -5.95 9.13
CA LEU A 144 -8.13 -5.44 7.81
C LEU A 144 -9.63 -5.22 7.70
N VAL A 145 -10.04 -3.96 7.57
CA VAL A 145 -11.45 -3.59 7.42
C VAL A 145 -11.78 -3.33 5.96
N ARG A 146 -12.79 -4.03 5.42
CA ARG A 146 -13.28 -3.77 4.07
C ARG A 146 -14.12 -2.48 4.03
N LEU A 147 -13.77 -1.57 3.13
CA LEU A 147 -14.45 -0.29 2.91
C LEU A 147 -15.39 -0.31 1.70
N ILE A 148 -15.08 -1.13 0.69
CA ILE A 148 -15.80 -1.30 -0.59
C ILE A 148 -15.74 -2.77 -0.98
#